data_AF-A0A369RRT5-F1
#
_entry.id   AF-A0A369RRT5-F1
#
_cell.length_a   1.000
_cell.length_b   1.000
_cell.length_c   1.000
_cell.angle_alpha   90.00
_cell.angle_beta   90.00
_cell.angle_gamma   90.00
#
_symmetry.space_group_name_H-M   'P 1'
#
loop_
_entity.id
_entity.type
_entity.pdbx_description
1 polymer ?
#
loop_
_entity_poly.entity_id
_entity_poly.type
_entity_poly.pdbx_seq_one_letter_code
_entity_poly.pdbx_strand_id
1 'polypeptide(L)'
;MAWFLYSLSWLALALQGIFVILSLASGLYYLCELVEEYSTTASKVFRYLIWITTVIFVCLWLFDSFPLLVCAMGILANLVHLMVLKDYPAIAMTSFPFIMTVVMAIINHFLAFRYFATVWYPFSEASFAI
;
A
#
# COMPACT_ATOMS: atom_id res chain seq x y z
N MET A 1 -32.64 29.71 -6.82
CA MET A 1 -31.44 29.74 -5.96
C MET A 1 -30.81 28.36 -5.78
N ALA A 2 -31.56 27.33 -5.36
CA ALA A 2 -31.03 25.98 -5.13
C ALA A 2 -30.35 25.34 -6.37
N TRP A 3 -30.91 25.54 -7.57
CA TRP A 3 -30.34 25.03 -8.82
C TRP A 3 -28.94 25.58 -9.14
N PHE A 4 -28.65 26.83 -8.78
CA PHE A 4 -27.33 27.44 -9.00
C PHE A 4 -26.27 26.83 -8.06
N LEU A 5 -26.60 26.69 -6.78
CA LEU A 5 -25.70 26.08 -5.79
C LEU A 5 -25.45 24.59 -6.08
N TYR A 6 -26.46 23.86 -6.58
CA TYR A 6 -26.31 22.47 -6.99
C TYR A 6 -25.32 22.31 -8.14
N SER A 7 -25.47 23.09 -9.22
CA SER A 7 -24.53 23.07 -10.35
C SER A 7 -23.12 23.49 -9.93
N LEU A 8 -23.00 24.48 -9.04
CA LEU A 8 -21.72 24.90 -8.46
C LEU A 8 -21.05 23.77 -7.66
N SER A 9 -21.83 22.97 -6.91
CA SER A 9 -21.32 21.83 -6.15
C SER A 9 -20.70 20.75 -7.04
N TRP A 10 -21.34 20.42 -8.17
CA TRP A 10 -20.79 19.46 -9.13
C TRP A 10 -19.50 19.95 -9.77
N LEU A 11 -19.46 21.24 -10.11
CA LEU A 11 -18.27 21.87 -10.67
C LEU A 11 -17.13 21.90 -9.65
N ALA A 12 -17.41 22.26 -8.40
CA ALA A 12 -16.43 22.27 -7.32
C ALA A 12 -15.86 20.87 -7.05
N LEU A 13 -16.71 19.83 -7.04
CA LEU A 13 -16.29 18.44 -6.84
C LEU A 13 -15.38 17.97 -7.98
N ALA A 14 -15.74 18.28 -9.24
CA ALA A 14 -14.89 17.97 -10.39
C ALA A 14 -13.53 18.68 -10.32
N LEU A 15 -13.52 19.97 -9.98
CA LEU A 15 -12.31 20.76 -9.87
C LEU A 15 -11.40 20.26 -8.74
N GLN A 16 -11.98 19.94 -7.58
CA GLN A 16 -11.23 19.34 -6.47
C GLN A 16 -10.66 17.97 -6.85
N GLY A 17 -11.45 17.13 -7.54
CA GLY A 17 -10.99 15.84 -8.04
C GLY A 17 -9.79 15.95 -8.96
N ILE A 18 -9.83 16.88 -9.93
CA ILE A 18 -8.70 17.14 -10.83
C ILE A 18 -7.48 17.61 -10.05
N PHE A 19 -7.66 18.53 -9.09
CA PHE A 19 -6.55 19.05 -8.30
C PHE A 19 -5.86 17.96 -7.45
N VAL A 20 -6.66 17.07 -6.86
CA VAL A 20 -6.14 15.90 -6.12
C VAL A 20 -5.36 14.96 -7.04
N ILE A 21 -5.90 14.64 -8.22
CA ILE A 21 -5.21 13.79 -9.20
C ILE A 21 -3.90 14.42 -9.66
N LEU A 22 -3.90 15.72 -9.97
CA LEU A 22 -2.69 16.43 -10.38
C LEU A 22 -1.63 16.47 -9.28
N SER A 23 -2.05 16.71 -8.02
CA SER A 23 -1.13 16.69 -6.87
C SER A 23 -0.54 15.30 -6.62
N LEU A 24 -1.33 14.24 -6.79
CA LEU A 24 -0.83 12.87 -6.69
C LEU A 24 0.11 12.53 -7.84
N ALA A 25 -0.24 12.92 -9.06
CA ALA A 25 0.57 12.67 -10.25
C ALA A 25 1.93 13.38 -10.16
N SER A 26 1.97 14.65 -9.72
CA SER A 26 3.23 15.39 -9.55
C SER A 26 4.09 14.81 -8.43
N GLY A 27 3.48 14.40 -7.31
CA GLY A 27 4.19 13.73 -6.22
C GLY A 27 4.80 12.39 -6.65
N LEU A 28 4.03 11.55 -7.35
CA LEU A 28 4.51 10.27 -7.88
C LEU A 28 5.61 10.47 -8.93
N TYR A 29 5.48 11.47 -9.80
CA TYR A 29 6.50 11.80 -10.79
C TYR A 29 7.83 12.19 -10.14
N TYR A 30 7.79 13.07 -9.12
CA TYR A 30 8.97 13.46 -8.37
C TYR A 30 9.62 12.26 -7.64
N LEU A 31 8.81 11.35 -7.09
CA LEU A 31 9.32 10.13 -6.48
C LEU A 31 10.02 9.22 -7.51
N CYS A 32 9.47 9.08 -8.72
CA CYS A 32 10.11 8.31 -9.80
C CYS A 32 11.48 8.90 -10.18
N GLU A 33 11.57 10.22 -10.30
CA GLU A 33 12.83 10.93 -10.57
C GLU A 33 13.87 10.66 -9.46
N LEU A 34 13.45 10.74 -8.19
CA LEU A 34 14.31 10.39 -7.04
C LEU A 34 14.79 8.93 -7.08
N VAL A 35 13.90 8.01 -7.47
CA VAL A 35 14.20 6.58 -7.58
C VAL A 35 15.19 6.32 -8.73
N GLU A 36 15.08 7.06 -9.83
CA GLU A 36 15.97 6.95 -10.98
C GLU A 36 17.37 7.52 -10.65
N GLU A 37 17.42 8.74 -10.08
CA GLU A 37 18.67 9.42 -9.74
C GLU A 37 19.40 8.75 -8.56
N TYR A 38 18.66 8.36 -7.52
CA TYR A 38 19.21 7.76 -6.29
C TYR A 38 18.85 6.29 -6.12
N SER A 39 18.88 5.51 -7.19
CA SER A 39 18.54 4.08 -7.22
C SER A 39 19.18 3.26 -6.08
N THR A 40 20.45 3.49 -5.76
CA THR A 40 21.12 2.77 -4.65
C THR A 40 20.57 3.13 -3.26
N THR A 41 20.15 4.37 -3.05
CA THR A 41 19.49 4.81 -1.81
C THR A 41 18.05 4.32 -1.78
N ALA A 42 17.34 4.38 -2.90
CA ALA A 42 15.98 3.87 -3.03
C ALA A 42 15.90 2.38 -2.66
N SER A 43 16.83 1.55 -3.17
CA SER A 43 16.90 0.12 -2.82
C SER A 43 17.06 -0.11 -1.31
N LYS A 44 17.88 0.70 -0.63
CA LYS A 44 18.03 0.63 0.83
C LYS A 44 16.74 1.00 1.55
N VAL A 45 16.07 2.07 1.13
CA VAL A 45 14.79 2.51 1.69
C VAL A 45 13.73 1.41 1.54
N PHE A 46 13.58 0.81 0.35
CA PHE A 46 12.67 -0.31 0.14
C PHE A 46 12.99 -1.50 1.04
N ARG A 47 14.27 -1.84 1.23
CA ARG A 47 14.66 -2.91 2.15
C ARG A 47 14.26 -2.59 3.59
N TYR A 48 14.45 -1.35 4.06
CA TYR A 48 14.02 -0.94 5.40
C TYR A 48 12.50 -1.01 5.55
N LEU A 49 11.73 -0.56 4.55
CA LEU A 49 10.28 -0.64 4.56
C LEU A 49 9.79 -2.09 4.68
N ILE A 50 10.38 -3.03 3.93
CA ILE A 50 10.03 -4.45 4.00
C ILE A 50 10.35 -5.03 5.39
N TRP A 51 11.47 -4.66 6.00
CA TRP A 51 11.80 -5.10 7.36
C TRP A 51 10.82 -4.55 8.39
N ILE A 52 10.47 -3.26 8.31
CA ILE A 52 9.49 -2.64 9.21
C ILE A 52 8.14 -3.34 9.07
N THR A 53 7.64 -3.56 7.86
CA THR A 53 6.34 -4.26 7.66
C THR A 53 6.39 -5.70 8.16
N THR A 54 7.52 -6.39 8.00
CA THR A 54 7.69 -7.74 8.54
C THR A 54 7.64 -7.75 10.06
N VAL A 55 8.29 -6.79 10.73
CA VAL A 55 8.20 -6.62 12.19
C VAL A 55 6.76 -6.34 12.62
N ILE A 56 6.03 -5.48 11.90
CA ILE A 56 4.62 -5.18 12.18
C ILE A 56 3.77 -6.46 12.09
N PHE A 57 3.94 -7.30 11.07
CA PHE A 57 3.21 -8.58 10.97
C PHE A 57 3.52 -9.54 12.14
N VAL A 58 4.77 -9.55 12.62
CA VAL A 58 5.16 -10.36 13.79
C VAL A 58 4.56 -9.79 15.07
N CYS A 59 4.57 -8.47 15.24
CA CYS A 59 3.93 -7.80 16.38
C CYS A 59 2.41 -8.06 16.41
N LEU A 60 1.72 -7.91 15.28
CA LEU A 60 0.30 -8.22 15.16
C LEU A 60 -0.01 -9.66 15.53
N TRP A 61 0.85 -10.59 15.12
CA TRP A 61 0.70 -11.99 15.49
C TRP A 61 0.87 -12.23 17.00
N LEU A 62 1.85 -11.57 17.64
CA LEU A 62 2.14 -11.75 19.07
C LEU A 62 1.09 -11.09 19.98
N PHE A 63 0.63 -9.89 19.63
CA PHE A 63 -0.21 -9.07 20.51
C PHE A 63 -1.71 -9.21 20.25
N ASP A 64 -2.12 -9.43 19.00
CA ASP A 64 -3.54 -9.31 18.60
C ASP A 64 -4.19 -10.66 18.21
N SER A 65 -3.48 -11.79 18.37
CA SER A 65 -3.96 -13.12 17.94
C SER A 65 -4.52 -13.14 16.51
N PHE A 66 -3.96 -12.27 15.66
CA PHE A 66 -4.40 -12.04 14.29
C PHE A 66 -4.33 -13.35 13.47
N PRO A 67 -5.19 -13.56 12.46
CA PRO A 67 -5.21 -14.81 11.70
C PRO A 67 -3.83 -15.15 11.17
N LEU A 68 -3.32 -16.30 11.61
CA LEU A 68 -2.04 -16.86 11.20
C LEU A 68 -1.87 -16.88 9.69
N LEU A 69 -2.95 -17.15 8.95
CA LEU A 69 -2.94 -17.20 7.49
C LEU A 69 -2.67 -15.83 6.87
N VAL A 70 -3.23 -14.74 7.41
CA VAL A 70 -2.99 -13.37 6.91
C VAL A 70 -1.56 -12.94 7.22
N CYS A 71 -1.10 -13.14 8.45
CA CYS A 71 0.27 -12.81 8.84
C CYS A 71 1.31 -13.62 8.06
N ALA A 72 1.09 -14.93 7.88
CA ALA A 72 2.01 -15.78 7.12
C ALA A 72 2.06 -15.38 5.63
N MET A 73 0.92 -15.08 5.01
CA MET A 73 0.89 -14.59 3.62
C MET A 73 1.56 -13.21 3.48
N GLY A 74 1.39 -12.31 4.45
CA GLY A 74 2.06 -11.02 4.49
C GLY A 74 3.58 -11.14 4.61
N ILE A 75 4.07 -12.01 5.50
CA ILE A 75 5.51 -12.29 5.65
C ILE A 75 6.08 -12.92 4.38
N LEU A 76 5.38 -13.89 3.77
CA LEU A 76 5.80 -14.49 2.51
C LEU A 76 5.85 -13.46 1.37
N ALA A 77 4.86 -12.57 1.27
CA ALA A 77 4.87 -11.48 0.30
C ALA A 77 6.10 -10.58 0.48
N ASN A 78 6.42 -10.22 1.72
CA ASN A 78 7.64 -9.46 2.05
C ASN A 78 8.92 -10.18 1.63
N LEU A 79 9.01 -11.50 1.80
CA LEU A 79 10.17 -12.27 1.33
C LEU A 79 10.32 -12.24 -0.18
N VAL A 80 9.21 -12.36 -0.93
CA VAL A 80 9.25 -12.27 -2.39
C VAL A 80 9.58 -10.83 -2.85
N HIS A 81 9.15 -9.81 -2.11
CA HIS A 81 9.59 -8.43 -2.33
C HIS A 81 11.11 -8.25 -2.14
N LEU A 82 11.72 -8.91 -1.15
CA LEU A 82 13.18 -8.92 -1.00
C LEU A 82 13.90 -9.63 -2.16
N MET A 83 13.27 -10.64 -2.76
CA MET A 83 13.82 -11.32 -3.94
C MET A 83 13.85 -10.39 -5.15
N VAL A 84 12.75 -9.68 -5.44
CA VAL A 84 12.70 -8.70 -6.54
C VAL A 84 13.70 -7.56 -6.34
N LEU A 85 13.91 -7.14 -5.09
CA LEU A 85 14.83 -6.05 -4.79
C LEU A 85 16.31 -6.40 -5.05
N LYS A 86 16.67 -7.68 -5.22
CA LYS A 86 18.03 -8.09 -5.61
C LYS A 86 18.39 -7.71 -7.05
N ASP A 87 17.39 -7.71 -7.93
CA ASP A 87 17.55 -7.41 -9.36
C ASP A 87 17.37 -5.90 -9.66
N TYR A 88 17.13 -5.10 -8.61
CA TYR A 88 17.00 -3.66 -8.71
C TYR A 88 18.37 -3.00 -9.05
N PRO A 89 18.45 -2.00 -9.95
CA PRO A 89 17.35 -1.22 -10.55
C PRO A 89 16.74 -1.81 -11.84
N ALA A 90 17.39 -2.78 -12.46
CA ALA A 90 16.98 -3.34 -13.75
C ALA A 90 15.96 -4.49 -13.60
N ILE A 91 14.84 -4.23 -12.91
CA ILE A 91 13.79 -5.24 -12.72
C ILE A 91 13.09 -5.50 -14.07
N ALA A 92 13.24 -6.71 -14.59
CA ALA A 92 12.48 -7.13 -15.77
C ALA A 92 11.01 -7.38 -15.39
N MET A 93 10.09 -6.69 -16.06
CA MET A 93 8.63 -6.82 -15.86
C MET A 93 8.10 -8.24 -16.14
N THR A 94 8.83 -9.04 -16.91
CA THR A 94 8.50 -10.44 -17.24
C THR A 94 9.20 -11.45 -16.34
N SER A 95 9.98 -11.00 -15.35
CA SER A 95 10.67 -11.88 -14.43
C SER A 95 9.67 -12.62 -13.53
N PHE A 96 9.94 -13.90 -13.30
CA PHE A 96 9.19 -14.73 -12.37
C PHE A 96 8.99 -14.09 -10.98
N PRO A 97 10.04 -13.52 -10.30
CA PRO A 97 9.86 -12.90 -9.00
C PRO A 97 8.94 -11.67 -9.04
N PHE A 98 8.96 -10.86 -10.11
CA PHE A 98 8.07 -9.71 -10.24
C PHE A 98 6.61 -10.14 -10.32
N ILE A 99 6.27 -11.11 -11.17
CA ILE A 99 4.91 -11.64 -11.29
C ILE A 99 4.45 -12.21 -9.95
N MET A 100 5.34 -12.93 -9.26
CA MET A 100 5.03 -13.50 -7.95
C MET A 100 4.71 -12.42 -6.91
N THR A 101 5.44 -11.29 -6.89
CA THR A 101 5.11 -10.17 -5.98
C THR A 101 3.71 -9.61 -6.22
N VAL A 102 3.30 -9.45 -7.48
CA VAL A 102 1.98 -8.92 -7.84
C VAL A 102 0.88 -9.88 -7.38
N VAL A 103 1.02 -11.18 -7.66
CA VAL A 103 0.05 -12.20 -7.27
C VAL A 103 -0.07 -12.28 -5.74
N MET A 104 1.05 -12.31 -5.02
CA MET A 104 1.05 -12.32 -3.55
C MET A 104 0.43 -11.06 -2.96
N ALA A 105 0.72 -9.88 -3.51
CA ALA A 105 0.13 -8.63 -3.04
C ALA A 105 -1.40 -8.65 -3.15
N ILE A 106 -1.95 -9.15 -4.27
CA ILE A 106 -3.39 -9.29 -4.48
C ILE A 106 -4.00 -10.28 -3.48
N ILE A 107 -3.40 -11.46 -3.32
CA ILE A 107 -3.90 -12.49 -2.38
C ILE A 107 -3.90 -11.94 -0.95
N ASN A 108 -2.79 -11.32 -0.52
CA ASN A 108 -2.66 -10.77 0.81
C ASN A 108 -3.69 -9.65 1.06
N HIS A 109 -3.89 -8.76 0.08
CA HIS A 109 -4.87 -7.68 0.20
C HIS A 109 -6.31 -8.22 0.27
N PHE A 110 -6.65 -9.19 -0.58
CA PHE A 110 -7.98 -9.81 -0.57
C PHE A 110 -8.26 -10.51 0.76
N LEU A 111 -7.27 -11.23 1.28
CA LEU A 111 -7.38 -11.93 2.55
C LEU A 111 -7.50 -10.96 3.74
N ALA A 112 -6.71 -9.88 3.75
CA ALA A 112 -6.82 -8.83 4.74
C ALA A 112 -8.20 -8.16 4.69
N PHE A 113 -8.68 -7.78 3.50
CA PHE A 113 -10.00 -7.17 3.33
C PHE A 113 -11.12 -8.11 3.78
N ARG A 114 -11.02 -9.41 3.48
CA ARG A 114 -11.96 -10.42 3.97
C ARG A 114 -11.97 -10.48 5.49
N TYR A 115 -10.80 -10.47 6.13
CA TYR A 115 -10.71 -10.47 7.59
C TYR A 115 -11.32 -9.22 8.22
N PHE A 116 -10.96 -8.04 7.74
CA PHE A 116 -11.51 -6.78 8.26
C PHE A 116 -13.00 -6.59 7.93
N ALA A 117 -13.50 -7.18 6.84
CA ALA A 117 -14.92 -7.18 6.54
C ALA A 117 -15.72 -8.09 7.50
N THR A 118 -15.10 -9.14 8.06
CA THR A 118 -15.76 -10.04 9.04
C THR A 118 -15.76 -9.48 10.46
N VAL A 119 -14.78 -8.65 10.82
CA VAL A 119 -14.68 -8.03 12.15
C VAL A 119 -15.09 -6.56 12.02
N TRP A 120 -16.38 -6.28 12.23
CA TRP A 120 -16.90 -4.91 12.17
C TRP A 120 -16.69 -4.19 13.50
N TYR A 121 -15.79 -3.21 13.54
CA TYR A 121 -15.67 -2.31 14.69
C TYR A 121 -16.62 -1.11 14.51
N PRO A 122 -17.57 -0.87 15.44
CA PRO A 122 -18.36 0.35 15.42
C PRO A 122 -17.46 1.58 15.59
N PHE A 123 -17.78 2.65 14.87
CA PHE A 123 -17.01 3.91 14.87
C PHE A 123 -16.82 4.53 16.27
N SER A 124 -17.66 4.15 17.25
CA SER A 124 -17.57 4.57 18.65
C SER A 124 -16.40 3.98 19.43
N GLU A 125 -15.85 2.84 19.00
CA GLU A 125 -14.72 2.17 19.68
C GLU A 125 -13.36 2.56 19.08
N ALA A 126 -13.34 3.05 17.83
CA ALA A 126 -12.13 3.46 17.14
C ALA A 126 -11.43 4.68 17.77
N SER A 127 -12.13 5.50 18.57
CA SER A 127 -11.54 6.66 19.26
C SER A 127 -10.84 6.32 20.58
N PHE A 128 -11.03 5.11 21.13
CA PHE A 128 -10.51 4.73 22.45
C PHE A 128 -9.40 3.68 22.41
N ALA A 129 -9.07 3.13 21.23
CA ALA A 129 -8.08 2.07 21.05
C ALA A 129 -6.79 2.52 20.32
N ILE A 130 -6.49 3.83 20.34
CA ILE A 130 -5.19 4.41 19.89
C ILE A 130 -4.50 5.04 21.08
#